data_AF-A0A6P4XPI6-F1
#
_entry.id   AF-A0A6P4XPI6-F1
#
_cell.length_a   1.000
_cell.length_b   1.000
_cell.length_c   1.000
_cell.angle_alpha   90.00
_cell.angle_beta   90.00
_cell.angle_gamma   90.00
#
_symmetry.space_group_name_H-M   'P 1'
#
loop_
_entity.id
_entity.type
_entity.pdbx_description
1 polymer ?
#
loop_
_entity_poly.entity_id
_entity_poly.type
_entity_poly.pdbx_seq_one_letter_code
_entity_poly.pdbx_strand_id
1 'polypeptide(L)'
;MEHCNNYEENGKLRGARQAYEKTTPIVLAEQLKNDAGRRKRNAEMSCPESAVAHDGDISQRAISPWAWELDVDVNRYPTEIAKAKCLCTACLVNGVQDYNYFSEPIYSQMKVLRRSKCDRKGRWRYEVAWEDVPVGCTCATPKS
;
A
#
# COMPACT_ATOMS: atom_id res chain seq x y z
N MET A 1 -14.68 15.98 23.21
CA MET A 1 -14.46 14.78 22.37
C MET A 1 -15.61 13.83 22.60
N GLU A 2 -16.39 13.53 21.56
CA GLU A 2 -17.46 12.52 21.63
C GLU A 2 -16.82 11.16 21.91
N HIS A 3 -17.13 10.57 23.07
CA HIS A 3 -16.71 9.21 23.41
C HIS A 3 -17.64 8.24 22.71
N CYS A 4 -17.19 7.67 21.60
CA CYS A 4 -17.96 6.68 20.88
C CYS A 4 -17.48 5.28 21.19
N ASN A 5 -18.44 4.43 21.53
CA ASN A 5 -18.20 3.02 21.81
C ASN A 5 -18.03 2.26 20.48
N ASN A 6 -17.19 1.22 20.53
CA ASN A 6 -17.08 0.29 19.40
C ASN A 6 -18.45 -0.33 19.12
N TYR A 7 -18.88 -0.26 17.87
CA TYR A 7 -20.12 -0.89 17.42
C TYR A 7 -19.93 -2.42 17.38
N GLU A 8 -20.93 -3.17 17.83
CA GLU A 8 -20.98 -4.63 17.62
C GLU A 8 -21.10 -4.90 16.12
N GLU A 9 -20.08 -5.52 15.52
CA GLU A 9 -20.08 -5.83 14.09
C GLU A 9 -21.29 -6.71 13.71
N ASN A 10 -22.26 -6.16 12.98
CA ASN A 10 -23.31 -6.97 12.36
C ASN A 10 -22.70 -7.94 11.33
N GLY A 11 -23.38 -9.05 11.03
CA GLY A 11 -22.91 -10.09 10.11
C GLY A 11 -22.44 -9.59 8.74
N LYS A 12 -23.01 -8.49 8.22
CA LYS A 12 -22.60 -7.85 6.96
C LYS A 12 -21.20 -7.24 7.03
N LEU A 13 -20.83 -6.63 8.17
CA LEU A 13 -19.50 -6.06 8.38
C LEU A 13 -18.47 -7.17 8.57
N ARG A 14 -18.81 -8.26 9.27
CA ARG A 14 -17.96 -9.45 9.41
C ARG A 14 -17.64 -10.12 8.06
N GLY A 15 -18.65 -10.30 7.20
CA GLY A 15 -18.44 -10.87 5.87
C GLY A 15 -17.58 -9.99 4.96
N ALA A 16 -17.79 -8.66 5.01
CA ALA A 16 -16.95 -7.71 4.29
C ALA A 16 -15.50 -7.74 4.79
N ARG A 17 -15.31 -7.77 6.10
CA ARG A 17 -14.02 -7.87 6.79
C ARG A 17 -13.21 -9.08 6.32
N GLN A 18 -13.81 -10.28 6.34
CA GLN A 18 -13.15 -11.51 5.84
C GLN A 18 -12.82 -11.46 4.35
N ALA A 19 -13.64 -10.79 3.54
CA ALA A 19 -13.35 -10.62 2.12
C ALA A 19 -12.16 -9.68 1.90
N TYR A 20 -12.02 -8.63 2.72
CA TYR A 20 -10.89 -7.72 2.64
C TYR A 20 -9.59 -8.42 3.00
N GLU A 21 -9.52 -9.13 4.14
CA GLU A 21 -8.32 -9.84 4.66
C GLU A 21 -7.59 -10.70 3.62
N LYS A 22 -8.27 -11.14 2.55
CA LYS A 22 -7.70 -11.96 1.47
C LYS A 22 -7.09 -11.17 0.31
N THR A 23 -7.18 -9.85 0.31
CA THR A 23 -6.65 -9.00 -0.76
C THR A 23 -5.12 -8.91 -0.70
N THR A 24 -4.48 -8.86 -1.86
CA THR A 24 -3.01 -8.85 -1.98
C THR A 24 -2.33 -7.75 -1.14
N PRO A 25 -2.81 -6.49 -1.13
CA PRO A 25 -2.19 -5.44 -0.31
C PRO A 25 -2.23 -5.70 1.19
N ILE A 26 -3.18 -6.48 1.69
CA ILE A 26 -3.27 -6.84 3.12
C ILE A 26 -2.36 -8.01 3.44
N VAL A 27 -2.42 -9.08 2.64
CA VAL A 27 -1.56 -10.25 2.84
C VAL A 27 -0.10 -9.82 2.83
N LEU A 28 0.25 -8.90 1.93
CA LEU A 28 1.58 -8.31 1.90
C LEU A 28 1.88 -7.46 3.15
N ALA A 29 0.93 -6.68 3.65
CA ALA A 29 1.12 -5.91 4.88
C ALA A 29 1.44 -6.82 6.08
N GLU A 30 0.77 -7.96 6.19
CA GLU A 30 1.05 -8.97 7.22
C GLU A 30 2.45 -9.58 7.06
N GLN A 31 2.85 -9.91 5.83
CA GLN A 31 4.19 -10.42 5.53
C GLN A 31 5.28 -9.40 5.91
N LEU A 32 5.11 -8.13 5.53
CA LEU A 32 6.07 -7.07 5.83
C LEU A 32 6.28 -6.89 7.34
N LYS A 33 5.22 -7.03 8.15
CA LYS A 33 5.34 -6.99 9.61
C LYS A 33 6.14 -8.16 10.18
N ASN A 34 5.88 -9.36 9.67
CA ASN A 34 6.57 -10.57 10.09
C ASN A 34 8.07 -10.49 9.75
N ASP A 35 8.39 -9.90 8.59
CA ASP A 35 9.76 -9.72 8.12
C ASP A 35 10.50 -8.54 8.77
N ALA A 36 9.77 -7.52 9.23
CA ALA A 36 10.36 -6.37 9.96
C ALA A 36 11.08 -6.80 11.23
N GLY A 37 10.64 -7.88 11.88
CA GLY A 37 11.35 -8.51 13.00
C GLY A 37 12.70 -9.13 12.62
N ARG A 38 12.97 -9.35 11.33
CA ARG A 38 14.14 -10.07 10.79
C ARG A 38 15.14 -9.19 10.04
N ARG A 39 14.71 -8.05 9.48
CA ARG A 39 15.57 -7.13 8.70
C ARG A 39 15.82 -5.83 9.46
N LYS A 40 16.80 -5.83 10.38
CA LYS A 40 17.68 -4.65 10.54
C LYS A 40 18.60 -4.56 9.32
N ARG A 41 18.05 -4.23 8.17
CA ARG A 41 18.84 -3.79 7.02
C ARG A 41 18.10 -2.62 6.44
N ASN A 42 18.78 -1.49 6.39
CA ASN A 42 18.43 -0.34 5.57
C ASN A 42 18.17 -0.87 4.14
N ALA A 43 16.93 -1.27 3.84
CA ALA A 43 16.45 -1.28 2.47
C ALA A 43 16.33 0.21 2.16
N GLU A 44 17.41 0.74 1.61
CA GLU A 44 17.53 2.14 1.26
C GLU A 44 16.29 2.50 0.45
N MET A 45 15.44 3.37 1.00
CA MET A 45 14.27 3.93 0.30
C MET A 45 14.71 4.93 -0.79
N SER A 46 15.93 4.79 -1.29
CA SER A 46 16.55 5.59 -2.33
C SER A 46 16.53 4.82 -3.65
N CYS A 47 16.62 5.58 -4.74
CA CYS A 47 16.82 5.01 -6.06
C CYS A 47 18.16 4.25 -6.10
N PRO A 48 18.19 2.96 -6.46
CA PRO A 48 19.44 2.23 -6.55
C PRO A 48 20.27 2.76 -7.73
N GLU A 49 21.57 2.98 -7.52
CA GLU A 49 22.52 3.44 -8.55
C GLU A 49 22.76 2.40 -9.66
N SER A 50 22.23 1.19 -9.52
CA SER A 50 22.21 0.17 -10.59
C SER A 50 21.15 -0.88 -10.30
N ALA A 51 20.50 -1.39 -11.35
CA ALA A 51 19.51 -2.47 -11.27
C ALA A 51 20.20 -3.82 -11.00
N VAL A 52 20.81 -3.99 -9.82
CA VAL A 52 21.67 -5.16 -9.51
C VAL A 52 21.08 -5.95 -8.36
N ALA A 53 19.90 -6.50 -8.61
CA ALA A 53 19.42 -7.61 -7.82
C ALA A 53 18.86 -8.66 -8.77
N HIS A 54 19.71 -9.34 -9.56
CA HIS A 54 19.25 -10.41 -10.46
C HIS A 54 18.44 -11.51 -9.73
N ASP A 55 18.66 -11.68 -8.43
CA ASP A 55 17.98 -12.65 -7.56
C ASP A 55 16.95 -12.03 -6.59
N GLY A 56 16.48 -10.80 -6.86
CA GLY A 56 15.50 -10.07 -6.03
C GLY A 56 14.03 -10.28 -6.42
N ASP A 57 13.12 -9.81 -5.57
CA ASP A 57 11.69 -9.71 -5.90
C ASP A 57 11.46 -8.78 -7.10
N ILE A 58 10.29 -8.87 -7.74
CA ILE A 58 9.94 -8.04 -8.91
C ILE A 58 10.14 -6.54 -8.64
N SER A 59 9.86 -6.07 -7.41
CA SER A 59 9.99 -4.67 -7.01
C SER A 59 11.43 -4.15 -7.03
N GLN A 60 12.42 -5.04 -6.89
CA GLN A 60 13.85 -4.72 -6.91
C GLN A 60 14.47 -4.84 -8.31
N ARG A 61 13.87 -5.67 -9.17
CA ARG A 61 14.35 -5.94 -10.53
C ARG A 61 13.68 -5.09 -11.61
N ALA A 62 12.63 -4.36 -11.26
CA ALA A 62 11.94 -3.49 -12.20
C ALA A 62 12.82 -2.29 -12.61
N ILE A 63 12.66 -1.86 -13.86
CA ILE A 63 13.26 -0.63 -14.40
C ILE A 63 12.78 0.61 -13.62
N SER A 64 11.55 0.58 -13.12
CA SER A 64 10.97 1.54 -12.18
C SER A 64 10.82 0.86 -10.81
N PRO A 65 11.90 0.71 -10.02
CA PRO A 65 11.86 -0.06 -8.77
C PRO A 65 10.99 0.62 -7.71
N TRP A 66 10.44 -0.18 -6.80
CA TRP A 66 9.63 0.32 -5.68
C TRP A 66 9.93 -0.39 -4.37
N ALA A 67 9.70 0.33 -3.28
CA ALA A 67 9.61 -0.24 -1.94
C ALA A 67 8.15 -0.37 -1.51
N TRP A 68 7.91 -1.21 -0.51
CA TRP A 68 6.61 -1.32 0.13
C TRP A 68 6.62 -0.54 1.44
N GLU A 69 5.62 0.32 1.62
CA GLU A 69 5.37 1.05 2.86
C GLU A 69 4.05 0.59 3.48
N LEU A 70 4.00 0.50 4.80
CA LEU A 70 2.76 0.23 5.53
C LEU A 70 2.01 1.55 5.75
N ASP A 71 0.87 1.69 5.08
CA ASP A 71 -0.06 2.79 5.26
C ASP A 71 -1.03 2.48 6.40
N VAL A 72 -0.88 3.19 7.52
CA VAL A 72 -1.66 2.98 8.75
C VAL A 72 -2.71 4.08 8.90
N ASP A 73 -3.99 3.70 8.84
CA ASP A 73 -5.14 4.57 9.10
C ASP A 73 -6.06 3.96 10.15
N VAL A 74 -6.03 4.52 11.37
CA VAL A 74 -6.84 4.08 12.52
C VAL A 74 -8.35 4.27 12.32
N ASN A 75 -8.75 5.06 11.31
CA ASN A 75 -10.14 5.27 10.95
C ASN A 75 -10.59 4.34 9.81
N ARG A 76 -9.75 3.41 9.37
CA ARG A 76 -10.04 2.48 8.28
C ARG A 76 -9.93 1.03 8.75
N TYR A 77 -10.76 0.18 8.16
CA TYR A 77 -10.56 -1.26 8.17
C TYR A 77 -10.42 -1.74 6.71
N PRO A 78 -9.33 -2.43 6.34
CA PRO A 78 -8.17 -2.76 7.17
C PRO A 78 -7.40 -1.51 7.59
N THR A 79 -6.88 -1.53 8.81
CA THR A 79 -6.11 -0.40 9.37
C THR A 79 -4.80 -0.23 8.65
N GLU A 80 -4.21 -1.32 8.16
CA GLU A 80 -2.91 -1.31 7.52
C GLU A 80 -3.01 -1.90 6.12
N ILE A 81 -2.44 -1.20 5.15
CA ILE A 81 -2.41 -1.59 3.74
C ILE A 81 -0.97 -1.40 3.25
N ALA A 82 -0.40 -2.39 2.56
CA ALA A 82 0.88 -2.22 1.90
C ALA A 82 0.69 -1.38 0.62
N LYS A 83 1.45 -0.29 0.52
CA LYS A 83 1.44 0.63 -0.62
C LYS A 83 2.81 0.64 -1.28
N ALA A 84 2.84 0.51 -2.60
CA ALA A 84 4.06 0.65 -3.37
C ALA A 84 4.48 2.13 -3.44
N LYS A 85 5.77 2.38 -3.27
CA LYS A 85 6.39 3.70 -3.46
C LYS A 85 7.57 3.57 -4.41
N CYS A 86 7.51 4.29 -5.52
CA CYS A 86 8.58 4.31 -6.50
C CYS A 86 9.84 4.89 -5.85
N LEU A 87 10.98 4.21 -6.04
CA LEU A 87 12.27 4.61 -5.46
C LEU A 87 12.98 5.67 -6.30
N CYS A 88 12.79 5.61 -7.61
CA CYS A 88 13.40 6.51 -8.58
C CYS A 88 12.38 7.51 -9.12
N THR A 89 12.85 8.69 -9.52
CA THR A 89 12.03 9.67 -10.25
C THR A 89 11.91 9.27 -11.72
N ALA A 90 13.05 8.93 -12.34
CA ALA A 90 13.12 8.44 -13.72
C ALA A 90 13.33 6.93 -13.75
N CYS A 91 13.15 6.32 -14.92
CA CYS A 91 13.36 4.89 -15.10
C CYS A 91 14.86 4.54 -15.20
N LEU A 92 15.26 3.37 -14.70
CA LEU A 92 16.61 2.86 -14.83
C LEU A 92 16.82 2.18 -16.20
N VAL A 93 17.62 2.79 -17.07
CA VAL A 93 18.09 2.24 -18.33
C VAL A 93 19.58 1.97 -18.21
N ASN A 94 19.99 0.71 -18.36
CA ASN A 94 21.39 0.27 -18.13
C ASN A 94 21.92 0.65 -16.72
N GLY A 95 21.03 0.65 -15.73
CA GLY A 95 21.37 0.99 -14.34
C GLY A 95 21.40 2.48 -14.03
N VAL A 96 21.19 3.37 -15.00
CA VAL A 96 21.20 4.83 -14.80
C VAL A 96 19.81 5.40 -15.06
N GLN A 97 19.43 6.43 -14.32
CA GLN A 97 18.16 7.13 -14.53
C GLN A 97 18.14 7.83 -15.91
N ASP A 98 17.21 7.43 -16.76
CA ASP A 98 16.91 8.05 -18.06
C ASP A 98 15.65 8.93 -17.94
N TYR A 99 15.85 10.24 -17.90
CA TYR A 99 14.78 11.24 -17.73
C TYR A 99 13.89 11.43 -18.96
N ASN A 100 14.10 10.67 -20.03
CA ASN A 100 13.10 10.53 -21.10
C ASN A 100 11.90 9.67 -20.67
N TYR A 101 12.00 8.97 -19.53
CA TYR A 101 10.93 8.16 -18.98
C TYR A 101 10.84 8.32 -17.45
N PHE A 102 9.62 8.36 -16.93
CA PHE A 102 9.34 8.59 -15.51
C PHE A 102 8.75 7.35 -14.85
N SER A 103 9.17 7.12 -13.60
CA SER A 103 8.61 6.06 -12.76
C SER A 103 7.26 6.53 -12.21
N GLU A 104 6.19 5.86 -12.62
CA GLU A 104 4.82 6.22 -12.25
C GLU A 104 4.16 5.08 -11.47
N PRO A 105 3.45 5.36 -10.37
CA PRO A 105 2.73 4.33 -9.62
C PRO A 105 1.56 3.76 -10.42
N ILE A 106 1.37 2.43 -10.34
CA ILE A 106 0.18 1.75 -10.84
C ILE A 106 -0.81 1.58 -9.69
N TYR A 107 -2.04 2.07 -9.88
CA TYR A 107 -3.10 1.99 -8.87
C TYR A 107 -4.06 0.83 -9.13
N SER A 108 -4.53 0.23 -8.04
CA SER A 108 -5.64 -0.72 -8.03
C SER A 108 -6.72 -0.22 -7.07
N GLN A 109 -7.98 -0.35 -7.46
CA GLN A 109 -9.11 0.02 -6.60
C GLN A 109 -9.36 -1.04 -5.54
N MET A 110 -9.29 -0.64 -4.28
CA MET A 110 -9.55 -1.49 -3.12
C MET A 110 -10.74 -0.97 -2.32
N LYS A 111 -11.67 -1.86 -1.95
CA LYS A 111 -12.73 -1.53 -1.00
C LYS A 111 -12.18 -1.54 0.41
N VAL A 112 -12.57 -0.55 1.20
CA VAL A 112 -12.24 -0.40 2.60
C VAL A 112 -13.47 0.01 3.39
N LEU A 113 -13.46 -0.18 4.70
CA LEU A 113 -14.47 0.36 5.60
C LEU A 113 -13.90 1.61 6.28
N ARG A 114 -14.52 2.76 6.09
CA ARG A 114 -14.14 4.00 6.80
C ARG A 114 -15.07 4.28 7.96
N ARG A 115 -14.46 4.65 9.09
CA ARG A 115 -15.13 5.09 10.29
C ARG A 115 -15.73 6.48 10.04
N SER A 116 -17.04 6.58 10.19
CA SER A 116 -17.81 7.81 10.04
C SER A 116 -18.28 8.32 11.41
N LYS A 117 -18.97 9.47 11.43
CA LYS A 117 -19.53 10.06 12.65
C LYS A 117 -20.43 9.06 13.37
N CYS A 118 -20.39 9.13 14.69
CA CYS A 118 -21.14 8.23 15.54
C CYS A 118 -22.63 8.31 15.23
N ASP A 119 -23.32 7.19 15.40
CA ASP A 119 -24.78 7.21 15.37
C ASP A 119 -25.33 7.95 16.61
N ARG A 120 -26.64 8.21 16.62
CA ARG A 120 -27.32 8.85 17.75
C ARG A 120 -27.23 8.07 19.06
N LYS A 121 -26.72 6.83 19.02
CA LYS A 121 -26.49 5.96 20.19
C LYS A 121 -25.02 5.96 20.63
N GLY A 122 -24.19 6.84 20.07
CA GLY A 122 -22.78 6.96 20.43
C GLY A 122 -21.92 5.81 19.94
N ARG A 123 -22.29 5.14 18.84
CA ARG A 123 -21.54 3.99 18.28
C ARG A 123 -20.89 4.36 16.96
N TRP A 124 -19.69 3.83 16.71
CA TRP A 124 -19.00 4.00 15.44
C TRP A 124 -19.82 3.43 14.27
N ARG A 125 -19.92 4.18 13.18
CA ARG A 125 -20.49 3.70 11.93
C ARG A 125 -19.39 3.47 10.91
N TYR A 126 -19.52 2.41 10.12
CA TYR A 126 -18.59 2.08 9.05
C TYR A 126 -19.29 2.14 7.70
N GLU A 127 -18.66 2.79 6.75
CA GLU A 127 -19.14 2.92 5.38
C GLU A 127 -18.14 2.30 4.43
N VAL A 128 -18.62 1.61 3.40
CA VAL A 128 -17.75 1.06 2.35
C VAL A 128 -17.29 2.22 1.48
N ALA A 129 -15.98 2.37 1.32
CA ALA A 129 -15.35 3.33 0.44
C ALA A 129 -14.39 2.60 -0.52
N TRP A 130 -14.09 3.24 -1.65
CA TRP A 130 -13.01 2.82 -2.55
C TRP A 130 -11.78 3.68 -2.29
N GLU A 131 -10.61 3.04 -2.29
CA GLU A 131 -9.32 3.69 -2.17
C GLU A 131 -8.41 3.20 -3.30
N ASP A 132 -7.74 4.14 -3.96
CA ASP A 132 -6.72 3.84 -4.97
C ASP A 132 -5.42 3.48 -4.25
N VAL A 133 -5.04 2.20 -4.34
CA VAL A 133 -3.86 1.64 -3.68
C VAL A 133 -2.76 1.45 -4.72
N PRO A 134 -1.58 2.07 -4.59
CA PRO A 134 -0.47 1.80 -5.47
C PRO A 134 0.05 0.38 -5.22
N VAL A 135 0.08 -0.44 -6.26
CA VAL A 135 0.45 -1.87 -6.20
C VAL A 135 1.78 -2.17 -6.91
N GLY A 136 2.42 -1.15 -7.48
CA GLY A 136 3.73 -1.23 -8.11
C GLY A 136 4.04 0.08 -8.82
N CYS A 137 5.16 0.11 -9.53
CA CYS A 137 5.55 1.22 -10.39
C CYS A 137 5.82 0.73 -11.80
N THR A 138 5.55 1.58 -12.79
CA THR A 138 5.83 1.35 -14.20
C THR A 138 6.66 2.48 -14.77
N CYS A 139 7.26 2.23 -15.93
CA CYS A 139 7.93 3.24 -16.72
C CYS A 139 6.98 3.82 -17.76
N ALA A 140 6.89 5.16 -17.83
CA ALA A 140 6.03 5.87 -18.77
C ALA A 140 6.77 7.03 -19.45
N THR A 141 6.37 7.36 -20.67
CA THR A 141 6.80 8.59 -21.33
C THR A 141 6.15 9.81 -20.66
N PRO A 142 6.79 11.01 -20.71
CA PRO A 142 6.20 12.24 -20.20
C PRO A 142 4.81 12.51 -20.79
N LYS A 143 3.95 13.17 -20.00
CA LYS A 143 2.65 13.66 -20.48
C LYS A 143 2.89 14.76 -21.52
N SER A 144 2.17 14.69 -22.63
CA SER A 144 2.13 15.71 -23.69
C SER A 144 1.34 16.95 -23.28
#